data_AF-A0A7V9JG10-F1
#
_entry.id   AF-A0A7V9JG10-F1
#
_cell.length_a   1.000
_cell.length_b   1.000
_cell.length_c   1.000
_cell.angle_alpha   90.00
_cell.angle_beta   90.00
_cell.angle_gamma   90.00
#
_symmetry.space_group_name_H-M   'P 1'
#
loop_
_entity.id
_entity.type
_entity.pdbx_description
1 polymer ?
#
loop_
_entity_poly.entity_id
_entity_poly.type
_entity_poly.pdbx_seq_one_letter_code
_entity_poly.pdbx_strand_id
1 'polypeptide(L)'
;MHAELLVLRLVHVLGGVFWVGSGLFTALFLVPVLAASGATAGQVMAGLQRRRLFSVLPTVAFLTIVSGLRLMWLTSAGFSAAYFAAPSGLTYALSGLAATVAFVLAVLVVRPAAVRSGQLAASVAAAGDERARTDLTGQLASLRRRGEVASTVVVILLVLGAAGMAVARYI
;
A
#
# COMPACT_ATOMS: atom_id res chain seq x y z
N MET A 1 -19.45 -24.90 0.38
CA MET A 1 -19.22 -24.06 -0.82
C MET A 1 -19.81 -22.66 -0.71
N HIS A 2 -21.12 -22.48 -0.46
CA HIS A 2 -21.71 -21.13 -0.39
C HIS A 2 -21.18 -20.27 0.77
N ALA A 3 -21.04 -20.84 1.97
CA ALA A 3 -20.51 -20.11 3.12
C ALA A 3 -19.07 -19.64 2.93
N GLU A 4 -18.20 -20.46 2.34
CA GLU A 4 -16.81 -20.10 2.04
C GLU A 4 -16.73 -18.90 1.10
N LEU A 5 -17.49 -18.90 -0.01
CA LEU A 5 -17.54 -17.78 -0.95
C LEU A 5 -18.01 -16.48 -0.27
N LEU A 6 -19.03 -16.55 0.58
CA LEU A 6 -19.55 -15.38 1.29
C LEU A 6 -18.52 -14.82 2.27
N VAL A 7 -17.88 -15.67 3.08
CA VAL A 7 -16.85 -15.27 4.04
C VAL A 7 -15.65 -14.67 3.32
N LEU A 8 -15.15 -15.31 2.28
CA LEU A 8 -14.01 -14.80 1.51
C LEU A 8 -14.32 -13.46 0.85
N ARG A 9 -15.53 -13.28 0.29
CA ARG A 9 -15.96 -11.99 -0.28
C ARG A 9 -16.06 -10.91 0.80
N LEU A 10 -16.60 -11.24 1.97
CA LEU A 10 -16.69 -10.30 3.08
C LEU A 10 -15.29 -9.82 3.50
N VAL A 11 -14.36 -10.76 3.72
CA VAL A 11 -12.97 -10.46 4.07
C VAL A 11 -12.28 -9.65 2.97
N HIS A 12 -12.42 -10.06 1.71
CA HIS A 12 -11.80 -9.37 0.57
C HIS A 12 -12.31 -7.93 0.41
N VAL A 13 -13.62 -7.75 0.41
CA VAL A 13 -14.23 -6.44 0.14
C VAL A 13 -14.02 -5.49 1.32
N LEU A 14 -14.31 -5.91 2.55
CA LEU A 14 -14.11 -5.05 3.72
C LEU A 14 -12.63 -4.77 3.97
N GLY A 15 -11.77 -5.77 3.78
CA GLY A 15 -10.33 -5.61 3.85
C GLY A 15 -9.82 -4.65 2.78
N GLY A 16 -10.29 -4.78 1.54
CA GLY A 16 -9.97 -3.87 0.43
C GLY A 16 -10.42 -2.44 0.69
N VAL A 17 -11.66 -2.23 1.17
CA VAL A 17 -12.17 -0.91 1.55
C VAL A 17 -11.30 -0.26 2.61
N PHE A 18 -10.99 -0.99 3.69
CA PHE A 18 -10.14 -0.47 4.76
C PHE A 18 -8.72 -0.18 4.26
N TRP A 19 -8.12 -1.10 3.50
CA TRP A 19 -6.74 -0.98 3.03
C TRP A 19 -6.57 0.14 2.01
N VAL A 20 -7.32 0.11 0.91
CA VAL A 20 -7.23 1.11 -0.17
C VAL A 20 -7.66 2.47 0.36
N GLY A 21 -8.75 2.53 1.13
CA GLY A 21 -9.23 3.77 1.74
C GLY A 21 -8.20 4.40 2.69
N SER A 22 -7.58 3.60 3.56
CA SER A 22 -6.51 4.09 4.45
C SER A 22 -5.27 4.55 3.66
N GLY A 23 -4.91 3.84 2.59
CA GLY A 23 -3.79 4.21 1.72
C GLY A 23 -4.01 5.56 1.04
N LEU A 24 -5.21 5.76 0.47
CA LEU A 24 -5.60 7.03 -0.15
C LEU A 24 -5.67 8.18 0.86
N PHE A 25 -6.31 7.96 2.00
CA PHE A 25 -6.34 8.94 3.08
C PHE A 25 -4.92 9.33 3.51
N THR A 26 -4.05 8.33 3.66
CA THR A 26 -2.67 8.55 4.09
C THR A 26 -1.91 9.39 3.07
N ALA A 27 -1.96 9.01 1.79
CA ALA A 27 -1.19 9.67 0.73
C ALA A 27 -1.70 11.09 0.42
N LEU A 28 -3.02 11.29 0.38
CA LEU A 28 -3.62 12.53 -0.09
C LEU A 28 -3.83 13.56 1.02
N PHE A 29 -3.96 13.14 2.28
CA PHE A 29 -4.32 14.03 3.38
C PHE A 29 -3.32 13.96 4.53
N LEU A 30 -3.10 12.77 5.09
CA LEU A 30 -2.29 12.64 6.31
C LEU A 30 -0.83 13.03 6.06
N VAL A 31 -0.19 12.49 5.02
CA VAL A 31 1.23 12.78 4.72
C VAL A 31 1.45 14.27 4.44
N PRO A 32 0.66 14.95 3.58
CA PRO A 32 0.78 16.40 3.39
C PRO A 32 0.64 17.21 4.69
N VAL A 33 -0.34 16.86 5.53
CA VAL A 33 -0.55 17.54 6.81
C VAL A 33 0.66 17.33 7.74
N LEU A 34 1.17 16.11 7.85
CA LEU A 34 2.34 15.82 8.68
C LEU A 34 3.59 16.56 8.20
N ALA A 35 3.81 16.65 6.89
CA ALA A 35 4.93 17.38 6.31
C ALA A 35 4.89 18.88 6.69
N ALA A 36 3.70 19.48 6.74
CA ALA A 36 3.50 20.86 7.15
C ALA A 36 3.49 21.09 8.68
N SER A 37 3.40 20.02 9.48
CA SER A 37 3.17 20.10 10.92
C SER A 37 4.44 20.20 11.78
N GLY A 38 5.63 20.11 11.19
CA GLY A 38 6.91 20.24 11.91
C GLY A 38 7.02 19.29 13.11
N ALA A 39 7.28 19.83 14.31
CA ALA A 39 7.52 19.04 15.52
C ALA A 39 6.31 18.20 15.98
N THR A 40 5.08 18.59 15.66
CA THR A 40 3.87 17.85 16.10
C THR A 40 3.63 16.56 15.31
N ALA A 41 4.22 16.44 14.11
CA ALA A 41 4.10 15.25 13.27
C ALA A 41 4.59 13.98 13.96
N GLY A 42 5.65 14.10 14.78
CA GLY A 42 6.21 12.97 15.53
C GLY A 42 5.24 12.38 16.56
N GLN A 43 4.43 13.21 17.23
CA GLN A 43 3.46 12.76 18.21
C GLN A 43 2.31 11.97 17.56
N VAL A 44 1.84 12.43 16.38
CA VAL A 44 0.83 11.73 15.60
C VAL A 44 1.36 10.37 15.13
N MET A 45 2.58 10.32 14.59
CA MET A 45 3.22 9.07 14.16
C MET A 45 3.42 8.07 15.31
N ALA A 46 3.86 8.55 16.47
CA ALA A 46 3.96 7.72 17.67
C ALA A 46 2.58 7.19 18.11
N GLY A 47 1.53 7.99 18.00
CA GLY A 47 0.14 7.59 18.23
C GLY A 47 -0.29 6.44 17.31
N LEU A 48 -0.07 6.58 16.00
CA LEU A 48 -0.40 5.53 15.02
C LEU A 48 0.40 4.25 15.25
N GLN A 49 1.67 4.37 15.63
CA GLN A 49 2.52 3.24 15.99
C GLN A 49 1.99 2.49 17.22
N ARG A 50 1.60 3.20 18.28
CA ARG A 50 0.98 2.59 19.48
C ARG A 50 -0.31 1.86 19.16
N ARG A 51 -1.08 2.35 18.18
CA ARG A 51 -2.29 1.69 17.65
C ARG A 51 -2.00 0.56 16.65
N ARG A 52 -0.72 0.23 16.44
CA ARG A 52 -0.24 -0.83 15.55
C ARG A 52 -0.65 -0.65 14.09
N LEU A 53 -0.93 0.57 13.63
CA LEU A 53 -1.39 0.82 12.25
C LEU A 53 -0.40 0.23 11.23
N PHE A 54 0.90 0.40 11.46
CA PHE A 54 1.97 -0.09 10.58
C PHE A 54 2.10 -1.63 10.54
N SER A 55 1.42 -2.35 11.43
CA SER A 55 1.32 -3.82 11.41
C SER A 55 -0.05 -4.26 10.91
N VAL A 56 -1.13 -3.63 11.39
CA VAL A 56 -2.50 -3.96 11.02
C VAL A 56 -2.75 -3.75 9.53
N LEU A 57 -2.33 -2.61 8.97
CA LEU A 57 -2.65 -2.28 7.58
C LEU A 57 -2.00 -3.27 6.59
N PRO A 58 -0.70 -3.64 6.70
CA PRO A 58 -0.13 -4.70 5.88
C PRO A 58 -0.77 -6.08 6.09
N THR A 59 -1.18 -6.42 7.32
CA THR A 59 -1.89 -7.68 7.58
C THR A 59 -3.25 -7.70 6.88
N VAL A 60 -4.03 -6.62 6.94
CA VAL A 60 -5.32 -6.54 6.23
C VAL A 60 -5.12 -6.59 4.73
N ALA A 61 -4.10 -5.91 4.19
CA ALA A 61 -3.73 -5.98 2.78
C ALA A 61 -3.40 -7.42 2.35
N PHE A 62 -2.57 -8.11 3.12
CA PHE A 62 -2.22 -9.51 2.86
C PHE A 62 -3.45 -10.43 2.89
N LEU A 63 -4.31 -10.32 3.91
CA LEU A 63 -5.54 -11.10 3.99
C LEU A 63 -6.49 -10.81 2.81
N THR A 64 -6.58 -9.54 2.39
CA THR A 64 -7.35 -9.14 1.20
C THR A 64 -6.82 -9.82 -0.07
N ILE A 65 -5.50 -9.84 -0.26
CA ILE A 65 -4.88 -10.48 -1.44
C ILE A 65 -5.14 -11.98 -1.42
N VAL A 66 -4.88 -12.66 -0.30
CA VAL A 66 -5.06 -14.11 -0.18
C VAL A 66 -6.52 -14.53 -0.35
N SER A 67 -7.47 -13.78 0.24
CA SER A 67 -8.89 -14.06 0.06
C SER A 67 -9.33 -13.85 -1.40
N GLY A 68 -8.78 -12.84 -2.08
CA GLY A 68 -9.02 -12.56 -3.49
C GLY A 68 -8.49 -13.67 -4.40
N LEU A 69 -7.28 -14.15 -4.15
CA LEU A 69 -6.69 -15.28 -4.87
C LEU A 69 -7.53 -16.56 -4.68
N ARG A 70 -8.01 -16.82 -3.46
CA ARG A 70 -8.88 -17.97 -3.20
C ARG A 70 -10.23 -17.83 -3.89
N LEU A 71 -10.83 -16.65 -3.91
CA LEU A 71 -12.05 -16.38 -4.68
C LEU A 71 -11.83 -16.65 -6.16
N MET A 72 -10.74 -16.13 -6.73
CA MET A 72 -10.39 -16.33 -8.12
C MET A 72 -10.21 -17.81 -8.44
N TRP A 73 -9.52 -18.58 -7.59
CA TRP A 73 -9.40 -20.03 -7.74
C TRP A 73 -10.77 -20.72 -7.83
N LEU A 74 -11.68 -20.39 -6.91
CA LEU A 74 -13.01 -21.00 -6.85
C LEU A 74 -13.88 -20.61 -8.06
N THR A 75 -13.84 -19.35 -8.51
CA THR A 75 -14.67 -18.86 -9.62
C THR A 75 -14.13 -19.21 -11.01
N SER A 76 -12.83 -19.47 -11.12
CA SER A 76 -12.17 -19.82 -12.39
C SER A 76 -12.02 -21.33 -12.61
N ALA A 77 -12.61 -22.16 -11.74
CA ALA A 77 -12.42 -23.62 -11.74
C ALA A 77 -10.93 -24.02 -11.68
N GLY A 78 -10.17 -23.40 -10.76
CA GLY A 78 -8.74 -23.68 -10.59
C GLY A 78 -7.87 -23.04 -11.67
N PHE A 79 -8.16 -21.79 -12.04
CA PHE A 79 -7.41 -21.01 -13.03
C PHE A 79 -7.51 -21.52 -14.47
N SER A 80 -8.72 -21.90 -14.90
CA SER A 80 -8.97 -22.28 -16.30
C SER A 80 -8.66 -21.15 -17.28
N ALA A 81 -8.08 -21.49 -18.43
CA ALA A 81 -7.76 -20.53 -19.49
C ALA A 81 -9.01 -19.80 -20.02
N ALA A 82 -10.16 -20.48 -20.06
CA ALA A 82 -11.42 -19.90 -20.51
C ALA A 82 -11.88 -18.73 -19.63
N TYR A 83 -11.68 -18.82 -18.32
CA TYR A 83 -12.01 -17.72 -17.39
C TYR A 83 -11.18 -16.47 -17.70
N PHE A 84 -9.88 -16.63 -17.94
CA PHE A 84 -8.98 -15.51 -18.22
C PHE A 84 -9.05 -14.98 -19.66
N ALA A 85 -9.63 -15.75 -20.58
CA ALA A 85 -9.96 -15.28 -21.92
C ALA A 85 -11.21 -14.37 -21.93
N ALA A 86 -12.10 -14.51 -20.94
CA ALA A 86 -13.28 -13.64 -20.81
C ALA A 86 -12.88 -12.24 -20.29
N PRO A 87 -13.52 -11.15 -20.77
CA PRO A 87 -13.15 -9.79 -20.36
C PRO A 87 -13.24 -9.55 -18.86
N SER A 88 -14.30 -10.01 -18.19
CA SER A 88 -14.46 -9.96 -16.73
C SER A 88 -13.32 -10.64 -15.99
N GLY A 89 -13.00 -11.88 -16.35
CA GLY A 89 -11.94 -12.66 -15.70
C GLY A 89 -10.55 -12.05 -15.91
N LEU A 90 -10.26 -11.55 -17.12
CA LEU A 90 -9.03 -10.82 -17.41
C LEU A 90 -8.91 -9.54 -16.56
N THR A 91 -10.01 -8.80 -16.42
CA THR A 91 -10.02 -7.56 -15.62
C THR A 91 -9.77 -7.87 -14.15
N TYR A 92 -10.43 -8.88 -13.58
CA TYR A 92 -10.14 -9.34 -12.21
C TYR A 92 -8.67 -9.73 -12.03
N ALA A 93 -8.08 -10.41 -13.01
CA ALA A 93 -6.68 -10.81 -12.98
C ALA A 93 -5.72 -9.62 -12.98
N LEU A 94 -5.89 -8.68 -13.91
CA LEU A 94 -5.04 -7.49 -14.04
C LEU A 94 -5.18 -6.58 -12.82
N SER A 95 -6.40 -6.40 -12.30
CA SER A 95 -6.63 -5.63 -11.07
C SER A 95 -6.00 -6.28 -9.85
N GLY A 96 -6.10 -7.61 -9.72
CA GLY A 96 -5.46 -8.36 -8.65
C GLY A 96 -3.94 -8.27 -8.72
N LEU A 97 -3.37 -8.32 -9.92
CA LEU A 97 -1.94 -8.13 -10.16
C LEU A 97 -1.51 -6.71 -9.77
N ALA A 98 -2.22 -5.68 -10.21
CA ALA A 98 -1.91 -4.29 -9.88
C ALA A 98 -1.89 -4.06 -8.35
N ALA A 99 -2.91 -4.54 -7.64
CA ALA A 99 -2.96 -4.45 -6.18
C ALA A 99 -1.83 -5.22 -5.49
N THR A 100 -1.47 -6.40 -6.01
CA THR A 100 -0.38 -7.21 -5.47
C THR A 100 0.98 -6.53 -5.67
N VAL A 101 1.24 -5.97 -6.86
CA VAL A 101 2.45 -5.19 -7.13
C VAL A 101 2.53 -3.96 -6.24
N ALA A 102 1.40 -3.26 -6.04
CA ALA A 102 1.32 -2.13 -5.14
C ALA A 102 1.69 -2.51 -3.69
N PHE A 103 1.17 -3.65 -3.20
CA PHE A 103 1.52 -4.17 -1.87
C PHE A 103 3.02 -4.47 -1.75
N VAL A 104 3.60 -5.15 -2.75
CA VAL A 104 5.03 -5.49 -2.76
C VAL A 104 5.89 -4.21 -2.75
N LEU A 105 5.57 -3.22 -3.58
CA LEU A 105 6.27 -1.93 -3.60
C LEU A 105 6.14 -1.19 -2.26
N ALA A 106 4.96 -1.20 -1.65
CA ALA A 106 4.74 -0.57 -0.35
C ALA A 106 5.62 -1.20 0.75
N VAL A 107 5.72 -2.53 0.78
CA VAL A 107 6.47 -3.26 1.81
C VAL A 107 7.97 -3.24 1.56
N LEU A 108 8.41 -3.39 0.31
CA LEU A 108 9.83 -3.55 -0.03
C LEU A 108 10.54 -2.23 -0.39
N VAL A 109 9.81 -1.19 -0.77
CA VAL A 109 10.40 0.10 -1.19
C VAL A 109 9.94 1.25 -0.30
N VAL A 110 8.64 1.48 -0.17
CA VAL A 110 8.11 2.65 0.53
C VAL A 110 8.43 2.59 2.03
N ARG A 111 8.11 1.48 2.70
CA ARG A 111 8.35 1.34 4.14
C ARG A 111 9.85 1.41 4.50
N PRO A 112 10.78 0.70 3.83
CA PRO A 112 12.20 0.84 4.11
C PRO A 112 12.73 2.25 3.85
N ALA A 113 12.26 2.91 2.78
CA ALA A 113 12.61 4.30 2.51
C ALA A 113 12.18 5.22 3.66
N ALA A 114 10.94 5.11 4.14
CA ALA A 114 10.43 5.90 5.26
C ALA A 114 11.23 5.69 6.55
N VAL A 115 11.52 4.43 6.92
CA VAL A 115 12.30 4.10 8.12
C VAL A 115 13.72 4.67 8.03
N ARG A 116 14.41 4.44 6.91
CA ARG A 116 15.77 4.93 6.70
C ARG A 116 15.81 6.46 6.63
N SER A 117 14.80 7.11 6.04
CA SER A 117 14.69 8.58 6.04
C SER A 117 14.53 9.14 7.45
N GLY A 118 13.77 8.46 8.33
CA GLY A 118 13.64 8.85 9.73
C GLY A 118 14.95 8.73 10.51
N GLN A 119 15.66 7.60 10.33
CA GLN A 119 16.97 7.39 10.95
C GLN A 119 18.00 8.42 10.48
N LEU A 120 18.06 8.66 9.17
CA LEU A 120 19.01 9.61 8.58
C LEU A 120 18.70 11.05 8.98
N ALA A 121 17.42 11.42 9.11
CA ALA A 121 17.04 12.74 9.63
C ALA A 121 17.51 12.96 11.07
N ALA A 122 17.48 11.92 11.92
CA ALA A 122 18.05 12.00 13.26
C ALA A 122 19.57 12.18 13.23
N SER A 123 20.27 11.49 12.31
CA SER A 123 21.72 11.68 12.11
C SER A 123 22.09 13.08 11.63
N VAL A 124 21.29 13.70 10.75
CA VAL A 124 21.46 15.09 10.32
C VAL A 124 21.36 16.04 11.52
N ALA A 125 20.39 15.83 12.41
CA ALA A 125 20.20 16.65 13.60
C ALA A 125 21.34 16.51 14.62
N ALA A 126 21.99 15.35 14.68
CA ALA A 126 23.11 15.07 15.56
C ALA A 126 24.49 15.46 14.99
N ALA A 127 24.57 15.82 13.70
CA ALA A 127 25.84 16.11 13.04
C ALA A 127 26.48 17.42 13.56
N GLY A 128 27.70 17.31 14.09
CA GLY A 128 28.45 18.44 14.64
C GLY A 128 29.21 19.29 13.62
N ASP A 129 29.51 18.75 12.43
CA ASP A 129 30.24 19.45 11.36
C ASP A 129 29.36 19.69 10.11
N GLU A 130 29.60 20.81 9.42
CA GLU A 130 28.80 21.29 8.28
C GLU A 130 28.95 20.39 7.05
N ARG A 131 30.14 19.83 6.81
CA ARG A 131 30.38 18.93 5.67
C ARG A 131 29.60 17.63 5.81
N ALA A 132 29.64 17.04 7.01
CA ALA A 132 28.87 15.84 7.33
C ALA A 132 27.35 16.09 7.22
N ARG A 133 26.88 17.26 7.69
CA ARG A 133 25.46 17.67 7.57
C ARG A 133 25.02 17.80 6.10
N THR A 134 25.86 18.36 5.25
CA THR A 134 25.57 18.52 3.81
C THR A 134 25.47 17.17 3.10
N ASP A 135 26.39 16.23 3.37
CA ASP A 135 26.34 14.90 2.76
C ASP A 135 25.08 14.11 3.20
N LEU A 136 24.79 14.11 4.51
CA LEU A 136 23.62 13.41 5.07
C LEU A 136 22.29 13.98 4.55
N THR A 137 22.20 15.30 4.34
CA THR A 137 20.99 15.93 3.75
C THR A 137 20.80 15.55 2.28
N GLY A 138 21.88 15.45 1.49
CA GLY A 138 21.84 14.95 0.11
C GLY A 138 21.35 13.50 0.02
N GLN A 139 21.88 12.62 0.88
CA GLN A 139 21.42 11.23 0.99
C GLN A 139 19.94 11.15 1.37
N LEU A 140 19.50 11.99 2.33
CA LEU A 140 18.11 12.05 2.78
C LEU A 140 17.15 12.49 1.67
N ALA A 141 17.53 13.49 0.88
CA ALA A 141 16.75 13.98 -0.24
C ALA A 141 16.57 12.89 -1.32
N SER A 142 17.65 12.18 -1.68
CA SER A 142 17.58 11.10 -2.68
C SER A 142 16.66 9.96 -2.24
N LEU A 143 16.73 9.60 -0.96
CA LEU A 143 15.93 8.53 -0.38
C LEU A 143 14.44 8.92 -0.28
N ARG A 144 14.14 10.16 0.13
CA ARG A 144 12.77 10.69 0.15
C ARG A 144 12.15 10.69 -1.23
N ARG A 145 12.87 11.20 -2.24
CA ARG A 145 12.41 11.20 -3.64
C ARG A 145 12.07 9.80 -4.14
N ARG A 146 12.92 8.81 -3.83
CA ARG A 146 12.63 7.40 -4.17
C ARG A 146 11.36 6.89 -3.49
N GLY A 147 11.18 7.23 -2.21
CA GLY A 147 9.98 6.87 -1.45
C GLY A 147 8.71 7.52 -2.00
N GLU A 148 8.77 8.79 -2.39
CA GLU A 148 7.67 9.56 -2.97
C GLU A 148 7.24 8.97 -4.32
N VAL A 149 8.18 8.75 -5.24
CA VAL A 149 7.89 8.13 -6.55
C VAL A 149 7.24 6.77 -6.37
N ALA A 150 7.81 5.92 -5.50
CA ALA A 150 7.24 4.61 -5.22
C ALA A 150 5.83 4.71 -4.62
N SER A 151 5.59 5.68 -3.73
CA SER A 151 4.28 5.90 -3.11
C SER A 151 3.23 6.32 -4.15
N THR A 152 3.58 7.22 -5.08
CA THR A 152 2.70 7.63 -6.18
C THR A 152 2.33 6.44 -7.06
N VAL A 153 3.31 5.62 -7.44
CA VAL A 153 3.06 4.40 -8.23
C VAL A 153 2.13 3.44 -7.47
N VAL A 154 2.36 3.23 -6.17
CA VAL A 154 1.48 2.40 -5.33
C VAL A 154 0.05 2.94 -5.34
N VAL A 155 -0.16 4.23 -5.15
CA VAL A 155 -1.50 4.84 -5.16
C VAL A 155 -2.20 4.64 -6.50
N ILE A 156 -1.51 4.90 -7.62
CA ILE A 156 -2.07 4.70 -8.96
C ILE A 156 -2.48 3.23 -9.16
N LEU A 157 -1.61 2.28 -8.81
CA LEU A 157 -1.91 0.86 -8.94
C LEU A 157 -3.09 0.42 -8.07
N LEU A 158 -3.21 0.93 -6.84
CA LEU A 158 -4.36 0.63 -5.96
C LEU A 158 -5.66 1.21 -6.50
N VAL A 159 -5.64 2.44 -7.03
CA VAL A 159 -6.84 3.05 -7.64
C VAL A 159 -7.26 2.28 -8.88
N LEU A 160 -6.34 1.96 -9.78
CA LEU A 160 -6.64 1.17 -10.99
C LEU A 160 -7.11 -0.24 -10.62
N GLY A 161 -6.49 -0.88 -9.63
CA GLY A 161 -6.89 -2.17 -9.11
C GLY A 161 -8.32 -2.15 -8.55
N ALA A 162 -8.63 -1.18 -7.68
CA ALA A 162 -9.96 -1.03 -7.09
C ALA A 162 -11.03 -0.68 -8.13
N ALA A 163 -10.72 0.22 -9.07
CA ALA A 163 -11.63 0.60 -10.15
C ALA A 163 -11.93 -0.59 -11.06
N GLY A 164 -10.91 -1.33 -11.49
CA GLY A 164 -11.10 -2.54 -12.30
C GLY A 164 -11.91 -3.61 -11.58
N MET A 165 -11.65 -3.87 -10.30
CA MET A 165 -12.47 -4.78 -9.47
C MET A 165 -13.94 -4.37 -9.39
N ALA A 166 -14.22 -3.06 -9.33
CA ALA A 166 -15.58 -2.54 -9.24
C ALA A 166 -16.37 -2.71 -10.54
N VAL A 167 -15.70 -2.62 -11.69
CA VAL A 167 -16.35 -2.69 -13.02
C VAL A 167 -16.30 -4.08 -13.65
N ALA A 168 -15.37 -4.95 -13.25
CA ALA A 168 -15.10 -6.25 -13.86
C ALA A 168 -16.34 -7.14 -14.01
N ARG A 169 -17.36 -7.00 -13.16
CA ARG A 169 -18.60 -7.79 -13.28
C ARG A 169 -19.52 -7.40 -14.43
N TYR A 170 -19.29 -6.24 -15.06
CA TYR A 170 -20.17 -5.66 -16.08
C TYR A 170 -19.58 -5.66 -17.49
N ILE A 171 -18.37 -6.21 -17.63
CA ILE A 171 -17.61 -6.27 -18.89
C ILE A 171 -17.29 -7.73 -19.21
#